data_AF-A0A2D6M1R9-F1
#
_entry.id   AF-A0A2D6M1R9-F1
#
_cell.length_a   1.000
_cell.length_b   1.000
_cell.length_c   1.000
_cell.angle_alpha   90.00
_cell.angle_beta   90.00
_cell.angle_gamma   90.00
#
_symmetry.space_group_name_H-M   'P 1'
#
loop_
_entity.id
_entity.type
_entity.pdbx_description
1 polymer ?
#
loop_
_entity_poly.entity_id
_entity_poly.type
_entity_poly.pdbx_seq_one_letter_code
_entity_poly.pdbx_strand_id
1 'polypeptide(L)'
;MAINNRGQAALADSLYFLMIVSGLATFLFFFASSYGIGVTERVGLEYRSDYAVSALKTLLYSSTPRISGETLETATEVDFLLAAMKEDFADNGQFDDVNRLVVNNVVGLMEPIADSFNYMYYIYLPGENKFAFLMLYVSQWTWTEVRGSQVDVSPGESVVFLCNPKALNKLDELVTNIGRIYQSNSRMQLVKIKETGGRGYDVFPAQVNLTMWVSTALPETDSGNILDSSHLNCNPKCFLRLRNGRWEEC
;
A
#
# COMPACT_ATOMS: atom_id res chain seq x y z
N MET A 1 -35.17 -0.81 66.44
CA MET A 1 -36.25 -1.25 65.54
C MET A 1 -35.74 -2.50 64.82
N ALA A 2 -36.13 -3.69 65.28
CA ALA A 2 -35.64 -4.95 64.69
C ALA A 2 -36.35 -5.16 63.35
N ILE A 3 -35.58 -5.31 62.27
CA ILE A 3 -36.13 -5.57 60.93
C ILE A 3 -36.80 -6.95 60.96
N ASN A 4 -38.08 -7.00 60.60
CA ASN A 4 -38.87 -8.23 60.49
C ASN A 4 -38.19 -9.20 59.48
N ASN A 5 -38.02 -10.47 59.86
CA ASN A 5 -37.34 -11.50 59.04
C ASN A 5 -37.85 -11.58 57.59
N ARG A 6 -39.13 -11.24 57.36
CA ARG A 6 -39.71 -11.15 56.00
C ARG A 6 -39.11 -10.04 55.15
N GLY A 7 -38.74 -8.91 55.75
CA GLY A 7 -38.10 -7.79 55.07
C GLY A 7 -36.64 -8.10 54.69
N GLN A 8 -35.92 -8.86 55.52
CA GLN A 8 -34.56 -9.30 55.19
C GLN A 8 -34.54 -10.30 54.03
N ALA A 9 -35.50 -11.21 53.97
CA ALA A 9 -35.63 -12.15 52.86
C ALA A 9 -35.89 -11.45 51.52
N ALA A 10 -36.78 -10.45 51.51
CA ALA A 10 -37.06 -9.65 50.30
C ALA A 10 -35.85 -8.80 49.86
N LEU A 11 -35.07 -8.27 50.82
CA LEU A 11 -33.82 -7.56 50.52
C LEU A 11 -32.77 -8.48 49.89
N ALA A 12 -32.60 -9.71 50.40
CA ALA A 12 -31.68 -10.67 49.80
C ALA A 12 -32.10 -11.07 48.38
N ASP A 13 -33.39 -11.33 48.14
CA ASP A 13 -33.91 -11.71 46.83
C ASP A 13 -33.74 -10.59 45.79
N SER A 14 -34.04 -9.35 46.18
CA SER A 14 -33.81 -8.17 45.32
C SER A 14 -32.32 -7.93 45.02
N LEU A 15 -31.41 -8.18 45.97
CA LEU A 15 -29.97 -8.12 45.74
C LEU A 15 -29.49 -9.19 44.77
N TYR A 16 -29.98 -10.43 44.89
CA TYR A 16 -29.66 -11.49 43.93
C TYR A 16 -30.20 -11.18 42.54
N PHE A 17 -31.43 -10.67 42.44
CA PHE A 17 -31.99 -10.24 41.16
C PHE A 17 -31.16 -9.12 40.52
N LEU A 18 -30.79 -8.08 41.28
CA LEU A 18 -29.92 -7.00 40.80
C LEU A 18 -28.54 -7.51 40.37
N MET A 19 -27.97 -8.47 41.10
CA MET A 19 -26.69 -9.08 40.74
C MET A 19 -26.78 -9.85 39.42
N ILE A 20 -27.85 -10.62 39.22
CA ILE A 20 -28.07 -11.37 37.97
C ILE A 20 -28.27 -10.41 36.79
N VAL A 21 -29.11 -9.38 36.97
CA VAL A 21 -29.39 -8.40 35.91
C VAL A 21 -28.15 -7.59 35.57
N SER A 22 -27.38 -7.14 36.57
CA SER A 22 -26.12 -6.42 36.33
C SER A 22 -25.08 -7.31 35.65
N GLY A 23 -24.92 -8.57 36.06
CA GLY A 23 -24.03 -9.53 35.41
C GLY A 23 -24.40 -9.76 33.94
N LEU A 24 -25.68 -9.97 33.64
CA LEU A 24 -26.18 -10.10 32.26
C LEU A 24 -25.96 -8.83 31.45
N ALA A 25 -26.24 -7.65 32.02
CA ALA A 25 -26.04 -6.38 31.34
C ALA A 25 -24.56 -6.12 31.02
N THR A 26 -23.66 -6.36 31.97
CA THR A 26 -22.22 -6.25 31.77
C THR A 26 -21.72 -7.23 30.72
N PHE A 27 -22.17 -8.49 30.77
CA PHE A 27 -21.83 -9.49 29.76
C PHE A 27 -22.29 -9.08 28.35
N LEU A 28 -23.55 -8.66 28.20
CA LEU A 28 -24.10 -8.20 26.93
C LEU A 28 -23.37 -6.96 26.41
N PHE A 29 -22.98 -6.04 27.29
CA PHE A 29 -22.20 -4.87 26.93
C PHE A 29 -20.82 -5.25 26.39
N PHE A 30 -20.09 -6.14 27.07
CA PHE A 30 -18.80 -6.63 26.60
C PHE A 30 -18.90 -7.38 25.27
N PHE A 31 -19.92 -8.23 25.13
CA PHE A 31 -20.17 -8.94 23.87
C PHE A 31 -20.44 -7.97 22.72
N ALA A 32 -21.35 -7.01 22.91
CA ALA A 32 -21.69 -6.02 21.88
C ALA A 32 -20.49 -5.14 21.51
N SER A 33 -19.69 -4.71 22.49
CA SER A 33 -18.48 -3.92 22.26
C SER A 33 -17.43 -4.70 21.48
N SER A 34 -17.15 -5.95 21.88
CA SER A 34 -16.17 -6.81 21.20
C SER A 34 -16.60 -7.17 19.78
N TYR A 35 -17.90 -7.46 19.60
CA TYR A 35 -18.48 -7.69 18.28
C TYR A 35 -18.35 -6.47 17.38
N GLY A 36 -18.67 -5.27 17.89
CA GLY A 36 -18.55 -4.03 17.15
C GLY A 36 -17.12 -3.79 16.63
N ILE A 37 -16.12 -3.93 17.52
CA ILE A 37 -14.70 -3.79 17.15
C ILE A 37 -14.32 -4.81 16.07
N GLY A 38 -14.69 -6.09 16.26
CA GLY A 38 -14.36 -7.16 15.30
C GLY A 38 -15.00 -6.96 13.93
N VAL A 39 -16.26 -6.49 13.88
CA VAL A 39 -16.94 -6.18 12.61
C VAL A 39 -16.27 -4.99 11.91
N THR A 40 -16.01 -3.89 12.63
CA THR A 40 -15.33 -2.73 12.05
C THR A 40 -13.96 -3.09 11.49
N GLU A 41 -13.19 -3.90 12.21
CA GLU A 41 -11.90 -4.38 11.75
C GLU A 41 -12.05 -5.22 10.48
N ARG A 42 -12.95 -6.22 10.49
CA ARG A 42 -13.14 -7.12 9.34
C ARG A 42 -13.62 -6.38 8.09
N VAL A 43 -14.60 -5.48 8.23
CA VAL A 43 -15.09 -4.65 7.12
C VAL A 43 -13.96 -3.75 6.60
N GLY A 44 -13.15 -3.18 7.48
CA GLY A 44 -11.99 -2.38 7.09
C GLY A 44 -10.93 -3.19 6.33
N LEU A 45 -10.67 -4.44 6.76
CA LEU A 45 -9.74 -5.34 6.06
C LEU A 45 -10.24 -5.71 4.67
N GLU A 46 -11.52 -6.07 4.55
CA GLU A 46 -12.17 -6.46 3.29
C GLU A 46 -12.19 -5.30 2.30
N TYR A 47 -12.64 -4.11 2.73
CA TYR A 47 -12.65 -2.91 1.91
C TYR A 47 -11.26 -2.58 1.35
N ARG A 48 -10.22 -2.63 2.18
CA ARG A 48 -8.84 -2.33 1.77
C ARG A 48 -8.29 -3.37 0.80
N SER A 49 -8.58 -4.64 1.02
CA SER A 49 -8.23 -5.73 0.11
C SER A 49 -8.91 -5.56 -1.25
N ASP A 50 -10.21 -5.32 -1.26
CA ASP A 50 -11.01 -5.13 -2.48
C ASP A 50 -10.58 -3.88 -3.25
N TYR A 51 -10.22 -2.81 -2.53
CA TYR A 51 -9.63 -1.62 -3.11
C TYR A 51 -8.31 -1.95 -3.81
N ALA A 52 -7.37 -2.65 -3.15
CA ALA A 52 -6.10 -3.02 -3.76
C ALA A 52 -6.28 -3.90 -5.02
N VAL A 53 -7.24 -4.83 -5.01
CA VAL A 53 -7.58 -5.66 -6.18
C VAL A 53 -8.16 -4.83 -7.32
N SER A 54 -9.12 -3.98 -7.02
CA SER A 54 -9.77 -3.10 -8.01
C SER A 54 -8.77 -2.08 -8.58
N ALA A 55 -7.87 -1.58 -7.73
CA ALA A 55 -6.80 -0.68 -8.08
C ALA A 55 -5.80 -1.34 -9.04
N LEU A 56 -5.28 -2.52 -8.70
CA LEU A 56 -4.35 -3.23 -9.56
C LEU A 56 -4.99 -3.61 -10.90
N LYS A 57 -6.25 -4.06 -10.90
CA LYS A 57 -6.96 -4.36 -12.14
C LYS A 57 -7.12 -3.11 -13.00
N THR A 58 -7.60 -2.02 -12.41
CA THR A 58 -7.79 -0.76 -13.14
C THR A 58 -6.48 -0.21 -13.66
N LEU A 59 -5.39 -0.32 -12.90
CA LEU A 59 -4.06 0.09 -13.33
C LEU A 59 -3.58 -0.69 -14.57
N LEU A 60 -3.71 -2.01 -14.56
CA LEU A 60 -3.26 -2.84 -15.69
C LEU A 60 -4.11 -2.63 -16.95
N TYR A 61 -5.39 -2.29 -16.79
CA TYR A 61 -6.32 -2.07 -17.88
C TYR A 61 -6.67 -0.58 -18.07
N SER A 62 -5.85 0.34 -17.54
CA SER A 62 -6.06 1.77 -17.78
C SER A 62 -5.65 2.10 -19.20
N SER A 63 -6.46 2.90 -19.87
CA SER A 63 -6.13 3.44 -21.19
C SER A 63 -5.00 4.46 -21.05
N THR A 64 -3.94 4.30 -21.82
CA THR A 64 -2.78 5.17 -21.84
C THR A 64 -2.40 5.52 -23.28
N PRO A 65 -1.97 6.76 -23.54
CA PRO A 65 -1.43 7.12 -24.84
C PRO A 65 -0.19 6.29 -25.14
N ARG A 66 -0.03 5.84 -26.38
CA ARG A 66 1.14 5.05 -26.79
C ARG A 66 2.43 5.88 -26.74
N ILE A 67 2.35 7.15 -27.13
CA ILE A 67 3.48 8.08 -27.13
C ILE A 67 3.51 8.82 -25.79
N SER A 68 4.63 8.70 -25.08
CA SER A 68 4.88 9.40 -23.82
C SER A 68 4.90 10.91 -24.06
N GLY A 69 3.86 11.62 -23.57
CA GLY A 69 3.71 13.07 -23.70
C GLY A 69 2.42 13.53 -24.38
N GLU A 70 1.68 12.63 -25.03
CA GLU A 70 0.34 12.93 -25.54
C GLU A 70 -0.72 12.81 -24.42
N THR A 71 -1.85 13.50 -24.56
CA THR A 71 -3.01 13.27 -23.67
C THR A 71 -3.94 12.25 -24.32
N LEU A 72 -4.83 11.64 -23.53
CA LEU A 72 -5.84 10.69 -24.05
C LEU A 72 -6.72 11.30 -25.14
N GLU A 73 -6.91 12.61 -25.15
CA GLU A 73 -7.75 13.32 -26.12
C GLU A 73 -7.01 13.62 -27.43
N THR A 74 -5.70 13.80 -27.38
CA THR A 74 -4.87 14.12 -28.55
C THR A 74 -4.11 12.92 -29.10
N ALA A 75 -4.16 11.78 -28.39
CA ALA A 75 -3.41 10.59 -28.73
C ALA A 75 -3.85 10.01 -30.08
N THR A 76 -2.87 9.72 -30.92
CA THR A 76 -3.11 9.03 -32.20
C THR A 76 -3.48 7.57 -31.99
N GLU A 77 -2.92 6.94 -30.95
CA GLU A 77 -3.18 5.57 -30.57
C GLU A 77 -3.25 5.45 -29.04
N VAL A 78 -4.27 4.73 -28.57
CA VAL A 78 -4.56 4.52 -27.16
C VAL A 78 -4.60 3.02 -26.92
N ASP A 79 -3.77 2.56 -25.99
CA ASP A 79 -3.66 1.15 -25.60
C ASP A 79 -3.82 1.00 -24.09
N PHE A 80 -3.86 -0.24 -23.62
CA PHE A 80 -3.79 -0.50 -22.18
C PHE A 80 -2.36 -0.30 -21.67
N LEU A 81 -2.21 0.22 -20.44
CA LEU A 81 -0.90 0.37 -19.79
C LEU A 81 -0.11 -0.93 -19.79
N LEU A 82 -0.78 -2.07 -19.58
CA LEU A 82 -0.17 -3.39 -19.66
C LEU A 82 0.48 -3.69 -21.02
N ALA A 83 -0.10 -3.21 -22.12
CA ALA A 83 0.46 -3.39 -23.45
C ALA A 83 1.72 -2.55 -23.63
N ALA A 84 1.66 -1.25 -23.27
CA ALA A 84 2.81 -0.35 -23.31
C ALA A 84 3.99 -0.89 -22.48
N MET A 85 3.70 -1.38 -21.27
CA MET A 85 4.69 -2.03 -20.41
C MET A 85 5.35 -3.25 -21.09
N LYS A 86 4.56 -4.12 -21.72
CA LYS A 86 5.10 -5.31 -22.39
C LYS A 86 5.95 -4.96 -23.60
N GLU A 87 5.59 -3.92 -24.32
CA GLU A 87 6.33 -3.42 -25.49
C GLU A 87 7.68 -2.86 -25.07
N ASP A 88 7.71 -1.96 -24.09
CA ASP A 88 8.95 -1.36 -23.55
C ASP A 88 9.92 -2.44 -23.03
N PHE A 89 9.39 -3.40 -22.27
CA PHE A 89 10.21 -4.52 -21.80
C PHE A 89 10.71 -5.42 -22.94
N ALA A 90 9.97 -5.51 -24.06
CA ALA A 90 10.36 -6.35 -25.18
C ALA A 90 11.62 -5.87 -25.91
N ASP A 91 11.88 -4.56 -25.88
CA ASP A 91 12.99 -3.95 -26.60
C ASP A 91 14.33 -4.21 -25.92
N ASN A 92 14.44 -3.94 -24.61
CA ASN A 92 15.72 -4.02 -23.90
C ASN A 92 15.68 -4.84 -22.59
N GLY A 93 14.51 -5.33 -22.17
CA GLY A 93 14.31 -6.05 -20.91
C GLY A 93 14.33 -5.14 -19.68
N GLN A 94 14.12 -3.84 -19.86
CA GLN A 94 14.01 -2.82 -18.82
C GLN A 94 12.75 -1.99 -19.07
N PHE A 95 12.29 -1.30 -18.03
CA PHE A 95 11.28 -0.26 -18.20
C PHE A 95 12.01 1.08 -18.17
N ASP A 96 11.94 1.84 -19.25
CA ASP A 96 12.62 3.13 -19.38
C ASP A 96 11.57 4.22 -19.63
N ASP A 97 10.95 4.20 -20.81
CA ASP A 97 10.03 5.23 -21.29
C ASP A 97 8.66 5.15 -20.60
N VAL A 98 8.25 3.94 -20.22
CA VAL A 98 6.95 3.67 -19.61
C VAL A 98 6.93 3.95 -18.10
N ASN A 99 8.10 4.15 -17.47
CA ASN A 99 8.19 4.43 -16.02
C ASN A 99 7.33 5.62 -15.59
N ARG A 100 7.37 6.72 -16.35
CA ARG A 100 6.59 7.92 -16.05
C ARG A 100 5.09 7.64 -16.17
N LEU A 101 4.68 6.91 -17.21
CA LEU A 101 3.27 6.54 -17.39
C LEU A 101 2.79 5.64 -16.25
N VAL A 102 3.57 4.65 -15.85
CA VAL A 102 3.25 3.76 -14.72
C VAL A 102 3.12 4.55 -13.44
N VAL A 103 4.10 5.39 -13.10
CA VAL A 103 4.07 6.21 -11.87
C VAL A 103 2.83 7.10 -11.87
N ASN A 104 2.54 7.81 -12.97
CA ASN A 104 1.41 8.73 -13.03
C ASN A 104 0.06 8.00 -12.87
N ASN A 105 -0.08 6.83 -13.51
CA ASN A 105 -1.30 6.03 -13.39
C ASN A 105 -1.45 5.45 -11.98
N VAL A 106 -0.36 4.94 -11.38
CA VAL A 106 -0.39 4.43 -10.02
C VAL A 106 -0.78 5.54 -9.05
N VAL A 107 -0.12 6.70 -9.10
CA VAL A 107 -0.42 7.75 -8.12
C VAL A 107 -1.80 8.35 -8.36
N GLY A 108 -2.19 8.61 -9.61
CA GLY A 108 -3.52 9.13 -9.92
C GLY A 108 -4.64 8.18 -9.46
N LEU A 109 -4.42 6.87 -9.55
CA LEU A 109 -5.39 5.90 -9.09
C LEU A 109 -5.44 5.76 -7.56
N MET A 110 -4.30 5.92 -6.90
CA MET A 110 -4.17 5.80 -5.44
C MET A 110 -4.42 7.12 -4.70
N GLU A 111 -4.54 8.26 -5.40
CA GLU A 111 -4.80 9.59 -4.87
C GLU A 111 -5.92 9.63 -3.80
N PRO A 112 -7.08 8.95 -3.98
CA PRO A 112 -8.17 9.01 -3.00
C PRO A 112 -7.81 8.47 -1.61
N ILE A 113 -6.74 7.68 -1.48
CA ILE A 113 -6.30 7.10 -0.22
C ILE A 113 -4.88 7.53 0.19
N ALA A 114 -4.23 8.38 -0.61
CA ALA A 114 -2.82 8.71 -0.48
C ALA A 114 -2.46 9.41 0.84
N ASP A 115 -3.42 10.13 1.45
CA ASP A 115 -3.21 10.80 2.75
C ASP A 115 -3.18 9.83 3.93
N SER A 116 -3.77 8.64 3.79
CA SER A 116 -3.92 7.66 4.87
C SER A 116 -3.08 6.41 4.67
N PHE A 117 -2.55 6.19 3.47
CA PHE A 117 -1.86 4.98 3.10
C PHE A 117 -0.57 5.25 2.37
N ASN A 118 0.46 4.53 2.79
CA ASN A 118 1.64 4.31 1.98
C ASN A 118 1.40 3.10 1.08
N TYR A 119 2.07 3.05 -0.06
CA TYR A 119 1.94 1.92 -0.98
C TYR A 119 3.20 1.69 -1.77
N MET A 120 3.36 0.46 -2.25
CA MET A 120 4.39 0.06 -3.19
C MET A 120 3.75 -0.66 -4.36
N TYR A 121 4.28 -0.41 -5.55
CA TYR A 121 3.91 -1.12 -6.76
C TYR A 121 5.18 -1.68 -7.40
N TYR A 122 5.21 -2.96 -7.71
CA TYR A 122 6.39 -3.59 -8.26
C TYR A 122 6.08 -4.76 -9.18
N ILE A 123 7.04 -5.03 -10.08
CA ILE A 123 7.03 -6.11 -11.04
C ILE A 123 8.26 -6.95 -10.79
N TYR A 124 8.04 -8.18 -10.34
CA TYR A 124 9.07 -9.11 -9.94
C TYR A 124 9.21 -10.25 -10.96
N LEU A 125 10.45 -10.58 -11.30
CA LEU A 125 10.84 -11.69 -12.18
C LEU A 125 11.36 -12.85 -11.31
N PRO A 126 10.51 -13.79 -10.88
CA PRO A 126 10.92 -14.89 -10.00
C PRO A 126 12.02 -15.78 -10.60
N GLY A 127 12.04 -15.96 -11.93
CA GLY A 127 13.06 -16.75 -12.60
C GLY A 127 14.46 -16.13 -12.54
N GLU A 128 14.54 -14.81 -12.38
CA GLU A 128 15.81 -14.06 -12.32
C GLU A 128 16.15 -13.55 -10.91
N ASN A 129 15.21 -13.68 -9.97
CA ASN A 129 15.28 -13.03 -8.65
C ASN A 129 15.58 -11.52 -8.76
N LYS A 130 14.90 -10.84 -9.69
CA LYS A 130 15.11 -9.43 -10.03
C LYS A 130 13.80 -8.67 -10.07
N PHE A 131 13.85 -7.38 -9.76
CA PHE A 131 12.75 -6.46 -9.99
C PHE A 131 12.92 -5.80 -11.36
N ALA A 132 11.90 -5.89 -12.20
CA ALA A 132 11.85 -5.15 -13.44
C ALA A 132 11.43 -3.70 -13.17
N PHE A 133 10.50 -3.49 -12.22
CA PHE A 133 10.07 -2.18 -11.77
C PHE A 133 9.74 -2.24 -10.28
N LEU A 134 10.04 -1.17 -9.53
CA LEU A 134 9.57 -1.01 -8.17
C LEU A 134 9.47 0.47 -7.82
N MET A 135 8.29 0.89 -7.36
CA MET A 135 8.03 2.20 -6.80
C MET A 135 7.48 2.10 -5.38
N LEU A 136 7.82 3.09 -4.56
CA LEU A 136 7.21 3.33 -3.24
C LEU A 136 6.63 4.73 -3.21
N TYR A 137 5.44 4.87 -2.64
CA TYR A 137 4.86 6.13 -2.21
C TYR A 137 4.81 6.15 -0.70
N VAL A 138 5.47 7.13 -0.11
CA VAL A 138 5.66 7.23 1.34
C VAL A 138 5.36 8.65 1.80
N SER A 139 4.44 8.79 2.76
CA SER A 139 4.22 10.04 3.49
C SER A 139 5.45 10.36 4.33
N GLN A 140 5.97 11.57 4.19
CA GLN A 140 7.00 12.07 5.09
C GLN A 140 6.36 12.58 6.37
N TRP A 141 7.11 12.53 7.47
CA TRP A 141 6.69 12.99 8.77
C TRP A 141 7.76 13.95 9.30
N THR A 142 7.35 15.15 9.67
CA THR A 142 8.22 16.14 10.29
C THR A 142 8.02 16.11 11.79
N TRP A 143 9.11 15.81 12.49
CA TRP A 143 9.17 15.75 13.95
C TRP A 143 9.70 17.08 14.45
N THR A 144 8.82 17.89 15.05
CA THR A 144 9.20 19.18 15.64
C THR A 144 9.17 19.06 17.16
N GLU A 145 10.34 19.22 17.78
CA GLU A 145 10.43 19.27 19.24
C GLU A 145 9.84 20.60 19.74
N VAL A 146 8.76 20.52 20.51
CA VAL A 146 8.06 21.72 20.99
C VAL A 146 8.67 22.18 22.32
N ARG A 147 8.81 21.28 23.31
CA ARG A 147 9.53 21.51 24.58
C ARG A 147 9.90 20.20 25.28
N GLY A 148 11.19 19.94 25.46
CA GLY A 148 11.81 19.10 26.51
C GLY A 148 11.47 17.60 26.55
N SER A 149 10.44 17.15 25.82
CA SER A 149 10.02 15.76 25.59
C SER A 149 8.76 15.66 24.70
N GLN A 150 8.05 16.77 24.45
CA GLN A 150 6.91 16.78 23.52
C GLN A 150 7.39 16.94 22.08
N VAL A 151 7.09 15.93 21.26
CA VAL A 151 7.31 15.94 19.83
C VAL A 151 5.96 16.14 19.14
N ASP A 152 5.85 17.22 18.38
CA ASP A 152 4.73 17.42 17.46
C ASP A 152 5.08 16.72 16.14
N VAL A 153 4.13 15.92 15.65
CA VAL A 153 4.29 15.10 14.47
C VAL A 153 3.36 15.66 13.42
N SER A 154 3.91 16.42 12.49
CA SER A 154 3.17 16.98 11.38
C SER A 154 3.36 16.12 10.14
N PRO A 155 2.30 15.86 9.36
CA PRO A 155 2.44 15.21 8.06
C PRO A 155 3.22 16.14 7.13
N GLY A 156 4.31 15.62 6.57
CA GLY A 156 5.10 16.25 5.51
C GLY A 156 4.54 15.92 4.12
N GLU A 157 5.21 16.43 3.08
CA GLU A 157 4.86 16.09 1.69
C GLU A 157 5.19 14.61 1.42
N SER A 158 4.24 13.86 0.84
CA SER A 158 4.50 12.50 0.40
C SER A 158 5.43 12.47 -0.80
N VAL A 159 6.30 11.46 -0.87
CA VAL A 159 7.32 11.31 -1.90
C VAL A 159 7.22 9.97 -2.59
N VAL A 160 7.43 9.98 -3.91
CA VAL A 160 7.58 8.78 -4.73
C VAL A 160 9.07 8.43 -4.87
N PHE A 161 9.41 7.19 -4.56
CA PHE A 161 10.73 6.62 -4.75
C PHE A 161 10.69 5.55 -5.84
N LEU A 162 11.69 5.54 -6.71
CA LEU A 162 11.95 4.43 -7.61
C LEU A 162 13.15 3.67 -7.07
N CYS A 163 12.98 2.37 -6.85
CA CYS A 163 14.01 1.57 -6.22
C CYS A 163 14.39 0.38 -7.08
N ASN A 164 15.63 -0.07 -6.89
CA ASN A 164 16.18 -1.20 -7.60
C ASN A 164 16.88 -2.14 -6.60
N PRO A 165 16.09 -2.85 -5.77
CA PRO A 165 16.65 -3.79 -4.81
C PRO A 165 17.31 -4.96 -5.53
N LYS A 166 18.42 -5.44 -4.96
CA LYS A 166 19.18 -6.56 -5.51
C LYS A 166 18.49 -7.91 -5.37
N ALA A 167 17.55 -8.04 -4.43
CA ALA A 167 16.87 -9.31 -4.12
C ALA A 167 15.58 -9.08 -3.33
N LEU A 168 14.67 -10.07 -3.38
CA LEU A 168 13.36 -10.04 -2.73
C LEU A 168 13.44 -9.94 -1.19
N ASN A 169 14.46 -10.54 -0.57
CA ASN A 169 14.63 -10.51 0.89
C ASN A 169 14.80 -9.10 1.48
N LYS A 170 15.24 -8.13 0.67
CA LYS A 170 15.30 -6.72 1.07
C LYS A 170 13.91 -6.08 1.19
N LEU A 171 12.95 -6.59 0.42
CA LEU A 171 11.56 -6.17 0.53
C LEU A 171 10.89 -6.81 1.76
N ASP A 172 11.23 -8.06 2.08
CA ASP A 172 10.70 -8.76 3.26
C ASP A 172 11.00 -8.00 4.56
N GLU A 173 12.17 -7.37 4.64
CA GLU A 173 12.56 -6.50 5.76
C GLU A 173 11.63 -5.29 5.91
N LEU A 174 11.29 -4.61 4.80
CA LEU A 174 10.31 -3.53 4.82
C LEU A 174 8.94 -4.06 5.26
N VAL A 175 8.47 -5.13 4.63
CA VAL A 175 7.14 -5.70 4.86
C VAL A 175 6.95 -6.15 6.31
N THR A 176 7.99 -6.72 6.92
CA THR A 176 7.96 -7.17 8.32
C THR A 176 7.80 -6.01 9.30
N ASN A 177 8.31 -4.82 8.95
CA ASN A 177 8.31 -3.66 9.85
C ASN A 177 7.10 -2.73 9.69
N ILE A 178 6.44 -2.70 8.52
CA ILE A 178 5.27 -1.83 8.25
C ILE A 178 3.95 -2.36 8.83
N GLY A 179 3.97 -3.54 9.45
CA GLY A 179 2.82 -4.12 10.13
C GLY A 179 1.78 -4.70 9.17
N ARG A 180 0.52 -4.27 9.29
CA ARG A 180 -0.58 -4.85 8.51
C ARG A 180 -0.59 -4.31 7.08
N ILE A 181 -0.39 -5.23 6.13
CA ILE A 181 -0.41 -4.94 4.70
C ILE A 181 -1.71 -5.41 4.05
N TYR A 182 -2.08 -4.74 2.97
CA TYR A 182 -3.14 -5.12 2.04
C TYR A 182 -2.50 -5.26 0.67
N GLN A 183 -2.55 -6.45 0.09
CA GLN A 183 -1.84 -6.73 -1.15
C GLN A 183 -2.77 -7.29 -2.21
N SER A 184 -2.53 -6.88 -3.45
CA SER A 184 -3.06 -7.51 -4.64
C SER A 184 -1.89 -7.93 -5.52
N ASN A 185 -2.03 -9.09 -6.15
CA ASN A 185 -1.04 -9.60 -7.09
C ASN A 185 -1.70 -10.15 -8.35
N SER A 186 -0.97 -10.07 -9.45
CA SER A 186 -1.36 -10.64 -10.72
C SER A 186 -0.15 -11.22 -11.42
N ARG A 187 -0.35 -12.34 -12.10
CA ARG A 187 0.69 -12.96 -12.93
C ARG A 187 0.63 -12.35 -14.33
N MET A 188 1.79 -12.03 -14.88
CA MET A 188 1.93 -11.59 -16.25
C MET A 188 3.07 -12.34 -16.93
N GLN A 189 3.07 -12.34 -18.26
CA GLN A 189 4.19 -12.82 -19.06
C GLN A 189 4.78 -11.61 -19.78
N LEU A 190 6.08 -11.41 -19.57
CA LEU A 190 6.90 -10.46 -20.31
C LEU A 190 7.68 -11.25 -21.35
N VAL A 191 7.99 -10.59 -22.47
CA VAL A 191 8.80 -11.17 -23.54
C VAL A 191 9.95 -10.22 -23.84
N LYS A 192 11.13 -10.73 -24.17
CA LYS A 192 12.26 -9.93 -24.68
C LYS A 192 12.66 -10.43 -26.06
N ILE A 193 12.91 -9.50 -26.99
CA ILE A 193 13.41 -9.83 -28.32
C ILE A 193 14.88 -10.27 -28.22
N LYS A 194 15.24 -11.38 -28.87
CA LYS A 194 16.62 -11.88 -28.87
C LYS A 194 17.53 -10.95 -29.68
N GLU A 195 18.59 -10.44 -29.04
CA GLU A 195 19.52 -9.46 -29.64
C GLU A 195 20.37 -10.04 -30.80
N THR A 196 20.50 -11.37 -30.93
CA THR A 196 21.43 -12.01 -31.88
C THR A 196 20.73 -12.88 -32.92
N GLY A 197 20.34 -12.29 -34.05
CA GLY A 197 20.13 -12.94 -35.36
C GLY A 197 19.10 -14.09 -35.47
N GLY A 198 18.55 -14.55 -34.36
CA GLY A 198 17.56 -15.61 -34.29
C GLY A 198 16.17 -15.01 -34.20
N ARG A 199 15.29 -15.40 -35.12
CA ARG A 199 13.85 -15.18 -34.97
C ARG A 199 13.40 -15.85 -33.67
N GLY A 200 13.01 -15.08 -32.66
CA GLY A 200 12.54 -15.63 -31.40
C GLY A 200 12.46 -14.60 -30.28
N TYR A 201 11.76 -14.99 -29.21
CA TYR A 201 11.57 -14.20 -28.01
C TYR A 201 11.96 -15.06 -26.81
N ASP A 202 12.56 -14.45 -25.79
CA ASP A 202 12.67 -15.05 -24.46
C ASP A 202 11.44 -14.67 -23.65
N VAL A 203 10.89 -15.64 -22.91
CA VAL A 203 9.66 -15.46 -22.14
C VAL A 203 10.01 -15.44 -20.66
N PHE A 204 9.58 -14.37 -19.98
CA PHE A 204 9.84 -14.13 -18.56
C PHE A 204 8.52 -14.18 -17.80
N PRO A 205 8.29 -15.20 -16.95
CA PRO A 205 7.17 -15.15 -16.01
C PRO A 205 7.41 -14.01 -15.03
N ALA A 206 6.43 -13.15 -14.86
CA ALA A 206 6.50 -11.97 -14.00
C ALA A 206 5.28 -11.89 -13.08
N GLN A 207 5.46 -11.22 -11.94
CA GLN A 207 4.40 -10.98 -10.97
C GLN A 207 4.32 -9.49 -10.69
N VAL A 208 3.15 -8.91 -10.94
CA VAL A 208 2.82 -7.53 -10.56
C VAL A 208 2.20 -7.56 -9.18
N ASN A 209 2.62 -6.66 -8.31
CA ASN A 209 2.08 -6.52 -6.96
C ASN A 209 1.80 -5.06 -6.66
N LEU A 210 0.66 -4.82 -6.02
CA LEU A 210 0.32 -3.57 -5.36
C LEU A 210 0.13 -3.89 -3.87
N THR A 211 0.96 -3.31 -3.02
CA THR A 211 0.87 -3.49 -1.57
C THR A 211 0.69 -2.13 -0.92
N MET A 212 -0.30 -2.00 -0.03
CA MET A 212 -0.60 -0.78 0.69
C MET A 212 -0.69 -1.05 2.19
N TRP A 213 -0.35 -0.06 3.00
CA TRP A 213 -0.40 -0.12 4.45
C TRP A 213 -0.75 1.25 5.01
N VAL A 214 -1.23 1.29 6.24
CA VAL A 214 -1.54 2.56 6.91
C VAL A 214 -0.27 3.41 6.95
N SER A 215 -0.38 4.70 6.64
CA SER A 215 0.78 5.57 6.63
C SER A 215 1.44 5.61 8.01
N THR A 216 2.72 5.25 8.03
CA THR A 216 3.58 5.26 9.20
C THR A 216 4.95 5.79 8.79
N ALA A 217 5.69 6.35 9.75
CA ALA A 217 7.11 6.59 9.54
C ALA A 217 7.79 5.28 9.16
N LEU A 218 8.69 5.34 8.17
CA LEU A 218 9.48 4.17 7.82
C LEU A 218 10.43 3.84 8.98
N PRO A 219 10.65 2.55 9.26
CA PRO A 219 11.59 2.12 10.28
C PRO A 219 13.01 2.54 9.89
N GLU A 220 13.77 3.04 10.86
CA GLU A 220 15.23 2.97 10.79
C GLU A 220 15.64 1.53 11.11
N THR A 221 16.48 0.94 10.27
CA THR A 221 17.06 -0.39 10.51
C THR A 221 18.39 -0.24 11.25
N ASP A 222 18.86 -1.30 11.91
CA ASP A 222 20.18 -1.32 12.56
C ASP A 222 21.34 -0.99 11.57
N SER A 223 21.10 -1.16 10.27
CA SER A 223 22.03 -0.90 9.17
C SER A 223 21.78 0.41 8.42
N GLY A 224 20.87 1.27 8.88
CA GLY A 224 20.56 2.57 8.28
C GLY A 224 19.13 2.69 7.77
N ASN A 225 18.89 3.61 6.84
CA ASN A 225 17.56 3.85 6.29
C ASN A 225 17.19 2.72 5.32
N ILE A 226 15.97 2.17 5.42
CA ILE A 226 15.47 1.11 4.51
C ILE A 226 15.49 1.53 3.02
N LEU A 227 15.51 2.84 2.76
CA LEU A 227 15.60 3.41 1.42
C LEU A 227 17.04 3.43 0.85
N ASP A 228 18.05 3.20 1.69
CA ASP A 228 19.47 3.32 1.30
C ASP A 228 19.91 2.24 0.29
N SER A 229 21.06 2.51 -0.34
CA SER A 229 21.71 1.62 -1.34
C SER A 229 22.02 0.20 -0.84
N SER A 230 22.12 0.00 0.48
CA SER A 230 22.32 -1.30 1.14
C SER A 230 21.04 -2.15 1.23
N HIS A 231 19.87 -1.54 1.06
CA HIS A 231 18.56 -2.18 1.15
C HIS A 231 17.81 -2.07 -0.18
N LEU A 232 16.86 -1.15 -0.29
CA LEU A 232 16.01 -1.01 -1.45
C LEU A 232 16.69 -0.27 -2.61
N ASN A 233 17.78 0.46 -2.33
CA ASN A 233 18.46 1.29 -3.31
C ASN A 233 17.46 2.21 -4.02
N CYS A 234 16.77 3.00 -3.22
CA CYS A 234 15.76 3.95 -3.67
C CYS A 234 16.45 5.26 -4.04
N ASN A 235 16.30 5.67 -5.29
CA ASN A 235 16.60 7.04 -5.66
C ASN A 235 15.29 7.84 -5.48
N PRO A 236 15.30 8.95 -4.73
CA PRO A 236 14.25 9.95 -4.85
C PRO A 236 14.37 10.57 -6.25
N LYS A 237 13.95 9.83 -7.28
CA LYS A 237 13.72 10.44 -8.58
C LYS A 237 12.52 11.33 -8.40
N CYS A 238 12.79 12.63 -8.44
CA CYS A 238 11.84 13.72 -8.30
C CYS A 238 11.00 13.80 -9.58
N PHE A 239 10.22 12.74 -9.85
CA PHE A 239 9.49 12.66 -11.10
C PHE A 239 8.27 13.58 -11.10
N LEU A 240 7.61 13.74 -9.96
CA LEU A 240 6.48 14.64 -9.82
C LEU A 240 6.30 15.08 -8.37
N ARG A 241 6.32 16.39 -8.12
CA ARG A 241 5.85 17.00 -6.88
C ARG A 241 4.37 17.34 -7.05
N LEU A 242 3.51 16.84 -6.17
CA LEU A 242 2.08 17.17 -6.18
C LEU A 242 1.89 18.46 -5.36
N ARG A 243 1.93 19.62 -6.03
CA ARG A 243 1.73 20.93 -5.38
C ARG A 243 0.44 21.56 -5.93
N ASN A 244 -0.55 21.77 -5.07
CA ASN A 244 -1.85 22.36 -5.44
C ASN A 244 -2.57 21.62 -6.61
N GLY A 245 -2.54 20.28 -6.63
CA GLY A 245 -3.19 19.49 -7.68
C GLY A 245 -2.49 19.57 -9.05
N ARG A 246 -1.25 20.07 -9.10
CA ARG A 246 -0.40 20.03 -10.29
C ARG A 246 0.90 19.31 -9.98
N TRP A 247 1.30 18.50 -10.96
CA TRP A 247 2.54 17.76 -10.92
C TRP A 247 3.67 18.63 -11.48
N GLU A 248 4.60 19.03 -10.61
CA GLU A 248 5.82 19.76 -11.01
C GLU A 248 6.97 18.76 -11.23
N GLU A 249 7.64 18.86 -12.37
CA GLU A 249 8.94 18.21 -12.57
C GLU A 249 9.97 18.89 -11.65
N CYS A 250 10.83 18.09 -11.01
CA CYS A 250 12.13 18.57 -10.57
C CYS A 250 13.18 18.09 -11.58
#